data_AF-A0A1V4MXV7-F1
#
_entry.id   AF-A0A1V4MXV7-F1
#
_cell.length_a   1.000
_cell.length_b   1.000
_cell.length_c   1.000
_cell.angle_alpha   90.00
_cell.angle_beta   90.00
_cell.angle_gamma   90.00
#
_symmetry.space_group_name_H-M   'P 1'
#
loop_
_entity.id
_entity.type
_entity.pdbx_description
1 polymer ?
#
loop_
_entity_poly.entity_id
_entity_poly.type
_entity_poly.pdbx_seq_one_letter_code
_entity_poly.pdbx_strand_id
1 'polypeptide(L)'
;MKACAAVLVLAFLGTAAAVELVITEEQLQDALEAAIQDTRISSVEVNILEGYISLTAVRRVLDQDVDIEIELWLDPGADENTWTVRNATANGNPMNENRIELWNIWLNTGMKNMARTETGRADTITIEPGRITFVWD
;
A
#
# COMPACT_ATOMS: atom_id res chain seq x y z
N MET A 1 12.09 3.49 -18.23
CA MET A 1 11.27 4.42 -17.44
C MET A 1 9.85 4.32 -17.98
N LYS A 2 8.99 3.50 -17.36
CA LYS A 2 7.56 3.47 -17.69
C LYS A 2 6.90 4.57 -16.88
N ALA A 3 6.13 5.43 -17.55
CA ALA A 3 5.36 6.47 -16.88
C ALA A 3 4.11 5.82 -16.25
N CYS A 4 3.95 5.95 -14.93
CA CYS A 4 2.71 5.63 -14.23
C CYS A 4 1.65 6.64 -14.67
N ALA A 5 0.57 6.17 -15.29
CA ALA A 5 -0.61 6.99 -15.55
C ALA A 5 -1.63 6.73 -14.42
N ALA A 6 -1.71 7.65 -13.47
CA ALA A 6 -2.88 7.77 -12.62
C ALA A 6 -4.02 8.33 -13.49
N VAL A 7 -5.19 7.69 -13.45
CA VAL A 7 -6.36 8.15 -14.20
C VAL A 7 -7.07 9.20 -13.36
N LEU A 8 -6.90 10.47 -13.72
CA LEU A 8 -7.61 11.61 -13.12
C LEU A 8 -8.91 11.83 -13.88
N VAL A 9 -10.06 11.63 -13.23
CA VAL A 9 -11.38 11.96 -13.80
C VAL A 9 -11.80 13.34 -13.29
N LEU A 10 -11.80 14.35 -14.16
CA LEU A 10 -12.33 15.69 -13.85
C LEU A 10 -13.78 15.82 -14.34
N ALA A 11 -14.73 15.90 -13.41
CA ALA A 11 -16.09 16.32 -13.70
C ALA A 11 -16.20 17.86 -13.57
N PHE A 12 -16.38 18.56 -14.70
CA PHE A 12 -16.48 20.02 -14.74
C PHE A 12 -17.94 20.47 -14.79
N LEU A 13 -18.50 20.98 -13.68
CA LEU A 13 -19.70 21.83 -13.64
C LEU A 13 -19.81 22.52 -12.25
N GLY A 14 -19.40 23.79 -12.14
CA GLY A 14 -20.01 24.80 -11.24
C GLY A 14 -19.85 24.73 -9.71
N THR A 15 -19.32 23.67 -9.12
CA THR A 15 -18.94 23.56 -7.70
C THR A 15 -17.50 23.05 -7.62
N ALA A 16 -16.77 23.27 -6.52
CA ALA A 16 -15.44 22.69 -6.34
C ALA A 16 -15.47 21.22 -6.77
N ALA A 17 -14.67 20.87 -7.77
CA ALA A 17 -14.70 19.52 -8.33
C ALA A 17 -13.94 18.63 -7.35
N ALA A 18 -14.66 17.68 -6.73
CA ALA A 18 -14.04 16.66 -5.91
C ALA A 18 -12.95 15.95 -6.73
N VAL A 19 -11.76 15.80 -6.14
CA VAL A 19 -10.66 15.07 -6.74
C VAL A 19 -10.81 13.61 -6.36
N GLU A 20 -10.78 12.72 -7.35
CA GLU A 20 -10.84 11.28 -7.15
C GLU A 20 -9.52 10.62 -7.61
N LEU A 21 -8.91 9.82 -6.73
CA LEU A 21 -7.77 8.96 -7.05
C LEU A 21 -8.18 7.50 -6.85
N VAL A 22 -8.06 6.71 -7.92
CA VAL A 22 -8.25 5.26 -7.87
C VAL A 22 -6.91 4.57 -7.99
N ILE A 23 -6.61 3.68 -7.04
CA ILE A 23 -5.40 2.86 -6.99
C ILE A 23 -5.81 1.40 -7.16
N THR A 24 -5.24 0.72 -8.16
CA THR A 24 -5.43 -0.72 -8.38
C THR A 24 -4.43 -1.57 -7.59
N GLU A 25 -4.68 -2.88 -7.48
CA GLU A 25 -3.73 -3.85 -6.92
C GLU A 25 -2.35 -3.76 -7.58
N GLU A 26 -2.30 -3.75 -8.91
CA GLU A 26 -1.06 -3.66 -9.68
C GLU A 26 -0.28 -2.38 -9.36
N GLN A 27 -0.96 -1.24 -9.31
CA GLN A 27 -0.33 0.05 -8.99
C GLN A 27 0.22 0.08 -7.57
N LEU A 28 -0.55 -0.48 -6.62
CA LEU A 28 -0.13 -0.58 -5.23
C LEU A 28 1.07 -1.53 -5.10
N GLN A 29 1.04 -2.68 -5.76
CA GLN A 29 2.16 -3.62 -5.75
C GLN A 29 3.44 -2.97 -6.29
N ASP A 30 3.38 -2.32 -7.46
CA ASP A 30 4.51 -1.62 -8.06
C ASP A 30 5.08 -0.55 -7.12
N ALA A 31 4.21 0.22 -6.46
CA ALA A 31 4.61 1.26 -5.52
C ALA A 31 5.29 0.67 -4.26
N LEU A 32 4.81 -0.47 -3.77
CA LEU A 32 5.38 -1.15 -2.62
C LEU A 32 6.71 -1.83 -2.94
N GLU A 33 6.82 -2.52 -4.08
CA GLU A 33 8.08 -3.07 -4.57
C GLU A 33 9.16 -1.99 -4.71
N ALA A 34 8.80 -0.80 -5.18
CA ALA A 34 9.71 0.34 -5.28
C ALA A 34 10.07 0.97 -3.92
N ALA A 35 9.20 0.85 -2.91
CA ALA A 35 9.40 1.44 -1.59
C ALA A 35 10.18 0.53 -0.61
N ILE A 36 10.09 -0.79 -0.80
CA ILE A 36 10.78 -1.78 0.04
C ILE A 36 12.28 -1.71 -0.21
N GLN A 37 13.05 -1.58 0.88
CA GLN A 37 14.51 -1.46 0.82
C GLN A 37 15.26 -2.76 1.20
N ASP A 38 14.55 -3.82 1.64
CA ASP A 38 15.20 -5.11 1.91
C ASP A 38 15.43 -5.87 0.60
N THR A 39 16.68 -5.89 0.15
CA THR A 39 17.14 -6.57 -1.08
C THR A 39 16.98 -8.09 -1.06
N ARG A 40 16.60 -8.67 0.09
CA ARG A 40 16.34 -10.10 0.22
C ARG A 40 14.87 -10.44 -0.03
N ILE A 41 14.00 -9.46 -0.21
CA ILE A 41 12.64 -9.68 -0.67
C ILE A 41 12.70 -10.06 -2.17
N SER A 42 12.18 -11.22 -2.51
CA SER A 42 12.20 -11.77 -3.88
C SER A 42 10.88 -11.63 -4.62
N SER A 43 9.78 -11.48 -3.89
CA SER A 43 8.46 -11.21 -4.45
C SER A 43 7.60 -10.47 -3.42
N VAL A 44 6.68 -9.68 -3.95
CA VAL A 44 5.60 -9.02 -3.21
C VAL A 44 4.33 -9.25 -4.00
N GLU A 45 3.26 -9.63 -3.31
CA GLU A 45 1.93 -9.78 -3.86
C GLU A 45 0.97 -8.97 -3.01
N VAL A 46 0.12 -8.20 -3.68
CA VAL A 46 -0.88 -7.35 -3.04
C VAL A 46 -2.26 -7.83 -3.47
N ASN A 47 -3.12 -8.06 -2.49
CA ASN A 47 -4.52 -8.37 -2.68
C ASN A 47 -5.35 -7.31 -1.94
N ILE A 48 -6.13 -6.53 -2.67
CA ILE A 48 -7.06 -5.55 -2.09
C ILE A 48 -8.40 -6.25 -1.92
N LEU A 49 -8.82 -6.41 -0.67
CA LEU A 49 -10.04 -7.11 -0.28
C LEU A 49 -11.05 -6.10 0.28
N GLU A 50 -12.28 -6.54 0.52
CA GLU A 50 -13.31 -5.66 1.06
C GLU A 50 -12.89 -5.14 2.46
N GLY A 51 -12.61 -3.84 2.54
CA GLY A 51 -12.25 -3.14 3.77
C GLY A 51 -10.78 -3.22 4.21
N TYR A 52 -9.91 -4.01 3.58
CA TYR A 52 -8.50 -4.13 3.96
C TYR A 52 -7.59 -4.58 2.81
N ILE A 53 -6.28 -4.47 3.01
CA ILE A 53 -5.26 -4.96 2.06
C ILE A 53 -4.52 -6.12 2.69
N SER A 54 -4.36 -7.22 1.96
CA SER A 54 -3.45 -8.30 2.29
C SER A 54 -2.18 -8.17 1.45
N LEU A 55 -1.03 -8.23 2.10
CA LEU A 55 0.27 -8.26 1.44
C LEU A 55 0.97 -9.56 1.80
N THR A 56 1.45 -10.26 0.79
CA THR A 56 2.34 -11.41 0.96
C THR A 56 3.69 -11.09 0.35
N ALA A 57 4.78 -11.39 1.05
CA ALA A 57 6.12 -11.21 0.53
C ALA A 57 7.00 -12.41 0.84
N VAL A 58 7.87 -12.77 -0.10
CA VAL A 58 8.86 -13.84 0.10
C VAL A 58 10.21 -13.21 0.36
N ARG A 59 10.84 -13.60 1.46
CA ARG A 59 12.11 -13.06 1.92
C ARG A 59 13.16 -14.16 2.08
N ARG A 60 14.26 -14.07 1.34
CA ARG A 60 15.40 -14.99 1.46
C ARG A 60 16.14 -14.83 2.79
N VAL A 61 16.54 -15.95 3.38
CA VAL A 61 17.47 -15.97 4.50
C VAL A 61 18.90 -15.80 3.98
N LEU A 62 19.70 -14.98 4.66
CA LEU A 62 21.08 -14.74 4.24
C LEU A 62 21.88 -16.04 4.41
N ASP A 63 22.64 -16.40 3.38
CA ASP A 63 23.50 -17.59 3.33
C ASP A 63 22.78 -18.93 3.55
N GLN A 64 21.46 -18.97 3.35
CA GLN A 64 20.65 -20.19 3.45
C GLN A 64 19.68 -20.27 2.27
N ASP A 65 19.48 -21.48 1.75
CA ASP A 65 18.47 -21.77 0.72
C ASP A 65 17.09 -21.98 1.38
N VAL A 66 16.66 -20.96 2.13
CA VAL A 66 15.42 -20.96 2.90
C VAL A 66 14.71 -19.63 2.68
N ASP A 67 13.42 -19.72 2.40
CA ASP A 67 12.54 -18.58 2.26
C ASP A 67 11.68 -18.40 3.51
N ILE A 68 11.40 -17.14 3.82
CA ILE A 68 10.44 -16.72 4.83
C ILE A 68 9.27 -16.07 4.10
N GLU A 69 8.09 -16.63 4.28
CA GLU A 69 6.83 -16.02 3.87
C GLU A 69 6.42 -14.99 4.92
N ILE A 70 6.18 -13.76 4.49
CA ILE A 70 5.71 -12.65 5.30
C ILE A 70 4.29 -12.35 4.87
N GLU A 71 3.35 -12.29 5.81
CA GLU A 71 1.97 -11.91 5.56
C GLU A 71 1.63 -10.70 6.41
N LEU A 72 1.12 -9.63 5.80
CA LEU A 72 0.71 -8.40 6.46
C LEU A 72 -0.72 -8.06 6.09
N TRP A 73 -1.53 -7.68 7.08
CA TRP A 73 -2.86 -7.12 6.84
C TRP A 73 -2.85 -5.64 7.19
N LEU A 74 -3.29 -4.82 6.26
CA LEU A 74 -3.19 -3.37 6.34
C LEU A 74 -4.59 -2.76 6.39
N ASP A 75 -4.76 -1.85 7.34
CA ASP A 75 -5.94 -0.99 7.44
C ASP A 75 -5.55 0.47 7.14
N PRO A 76 -6.48 1.27 6.62
CA PRO A 76 -6.28 2.71 6.53
C PRO A 76 -6.10 3.29 7.94
N GLY A 77 -5.06 4.10 8.11
CA GLY A 77 -4.71 4.74 9.37
C GLY A 77 -5.61 5.93 9.72
N ALA A 78 -5.47 6.44 10.94
CA ALA A 78 -6.23 7.59 11.43
C ALA A 78 -5.77 8.93 10.83
N ASP A 79 -4.52 9.00 10.36
CA ASP A 79 -3.86 10.20 9.81
C ASP A 79 -3.76 10.16 8.28
N GLU A 80 -3.45 11.30 7.67
CA GLU A 80 -3.50 11.52 6.21
C GLU A 80 -2.74 10.48 5.40
N ASN A 81 -3.47 9.73 4.56
CA ASN A 81 -2.91 8.71 3.64
C ASN A 81 -1.97 7.72 4.34
N THR A 82 -2.18 7.50 5.65
CA THR A 82 -1.40 6.55 6.43
C THR A 82 -2.03 5.18 6.39
N TRP A 83 -1.21 4.16 6.51
CA TRP A 83 -1.60 2.76 6.58
C TRP A 83 -0.92 2.10 7.75
N THR A 84 -1.66 1.24 8.44
CA THR A 84 -1.17 0.55 9.62
C THR A 84 -1.26 -0.95 9.41
N VAL A 85 -0.16 -1.64 9.66
CA VAL A 85 -0.13 -3.09 9.78
C VAL A 85 -0.93 -3.50 11.02
N ARG A 86 -2.10 -4.12 10.81
CA ARG A 86 -2.96 -4.68 11.86
C ARG A 86 -2.48 -6.04 12.34
N ASN A 87 -2.02 -6.86 11.40
CA ASN A 87 -1.53 -8.20 11.67
C ASN A 87 -0.30 -8.48 10.81
N ALA A 88 0.68 -9.19 11.37
CA ALA A 88 1.95 -9.48 10.71
C ALA A 88 2.52 -10.82 11.14
N THR A 89 2.73 -11.73 10.19
CA THR A 89 3.34 -13.04 10.44
C THR A 89 4.56 -13.24 9.55
N ALA A 90 5.49 -14.05 10.03
CA ALA A 90 6.62 -14.59 9.28
C ALA A 90 6.65 -16.11 9.48
N ASN A 91 6.42 -16.88 8.42
CA ASN A 91 6.17 -18.33 8.47
C ASN A 91 5.10 -18.69 9.52
N GLY A 92 4.00 -17.94 9.54
CA GLY A 92 2.88 -18.11 10.48
C GLY A 92 3.14 -17.66 11.93
N ASN A 93 4.35 -17.19 12.27
CA ASN A 93 4.67 -16.69 13.60
C ASN A 93 4.55 -15.16 13.67
N PRO A 94 4.03 -14.57 14.75
CA PRO A 94 3.97 -13.12 14.88
C PRO A 94 5.33 -12.45 14.66
N MET A 95 5.35 -11.40 13.86
CA MET A 95 6.56 -10.60 13.65
C MET A 95 6.88 -9.77 14.89
N ASN A 96 8.16 -9.49 15.11
CA ASN A 96 8.55 -8.55 16.15
C ASN A 96 8.22 -7.10 15.75
N GLU A 97 8.01 -6.25 16.75
CA GLU A 97 7.57 -4.86 16.58
C GLU A 97 8.51 -4.04 15.69
N ASN A 98 9.83 -4.19 15.85
CA ASN A 98 10.81 -3.47 15.02
C ASN A 98 10.68 -3.80 13.52
N ARG A 99 10.33 -5.04 13.18
CA ARG A 99 10.08 -5.44 11.78
C ARG A 99 8.77 -4.86 11.27
N ILE A 100 7.73 -4.86 12.09
CA ILE A 100 6.44 -4.25 11.76
C ILE A 100 6.62 -2.75 11.51
N GLU A 101 7.41 -2.06 12.32
CA GLU A 101 7.72 -0.63 12.15
C GLU A 101 8.43 -0.36 10.81
N LEU A 102 9.43 -1.16 10.44
CA LEU A 102 10.10 -1.03 9.15
C LEU A 102 9.13 -1.22 7.98
N TRP A 103 8.25 -2.21 8.05
CA TRP A 103 7.22 -2.41 7.03
C TRP A 103 6.25 -1.24 6.96
N ASN A 104 5.77 -0.73 8.11
CA ASN A 104 4.94 0.46 8.15
C ASN A 104 5.62 1.65 7.47
N ILE A 105 6.93 1.85 7.65
CA ILE A 105 7.68 2.91 6.96
C ILE A 105 7.61 2.72 5.44
N TRP A 106 7.95 1.53 4.93
CA TRP A 106 7.94 1.26 3.48
C TRP A 106 6.54 1.38 2.87
N LEU A 107 5.51 0.84 3.54
CA LEU A 107 4.13 0.94 3.12
C LEU A 107 3.69 2.40 3.00
N ASN A 108 3.92 3.19 4.05
CA ASN A 108 3.56 4.60 4.05
C ASN A 108 4.36 5.41 3.02
N THR A 109 5.61 5.05 2.74
CA THR A 109 6.38 5.63 1.64
C THR A 109 5.74 5.33 0.28
N GLY A 110 5.38 4.08 -0.01
CA GLY A 110 4.71 3.70 -1.25
C GLY A 110 3.38 4.43 -1.43
N MET A 111 2.54 4.41 -0.40
CA MET A 111 1.22 5.07 -0.40
C MET A 111 1.30 6.59 -0.59
N LYS A 112 2.20 7.26 0.14
CA LYS A 112 2.42 8.71 -0.02
C LYS A 112 2.93 9.08 -1.41
N ASN A 113 3.74 8.23 -2.03
CA ASN A 113 4.23 8.47 -3.38
C ASN A 113 3.10 8.37 -4.42
N MET A 114 2.14 7.48 -4.22
CA MET A 114 0.98 7.37 -5.11
C MET A 114 -0.01 8.51 -4.93
N ALA A 115 -0.24 8.95 -3.69
CA ALA A 115 -1.13 10.07 -3.37
C ALA A 115 -0.44 11.44 -3.47
N ARG A 116 0.80 11.52 -4.00
CA ARG A 116 1.67 12.71 -3.91
C ARG A 116 1.13 13.95 -4.62
N THR A 117 0.23 13.79 -5.59
CA THR A 117 -0.35 14.93 -6.32
C THR A 117 -1.40 15.67 -5.50
N GLU A 118 -1.94 15.02 -4.46
CA GLU A 118 -2.98 15.59 -3.61
C GLU A 118 -2.38 15.99 -2.27
N THR A 119 -2.66 17.22 -1.84
CA THR A 119 -2.23 17.74 -0.55
C THR A 119 -3.37 17.62 0.45
N GLY A 120 -3.14 16.93 1.57
CA GLY A 120 -4.11 16.77 2.66
C GLY A 120 -4.75 15.38 2.74
N ARG A 121 -5.46 15.13 3.85
CA ARG A 121 -6.24 13.90 4.07
C ARG A 121 -7.37 13.77 3.06
N ALA A 122 -7.52 12.60 2.45
CA ALA A 122 -8.75 12.27 1.71
C ALA A 122 -9.94 12.27 2.66
N ASP A 123 -11.02 12.96 2.28
CA ASP A 123 -12.28 12.99 3.03
C ASP A 123 -12.91 11.60 3.11
N THR A 124 -12.80 10.83 2.02
CA THR A 124 -13.27 9.46 1.95
C THR A 124 -12.18 8.54 1.41
N ILE A 125 -12.01 7.38 2.05
CA ILE A 125 -11.20 6.26 1.57
C ILE A 125 -12.13 5.04 1.50
N THR A 126 -12.35 4.52 0.30
CA THR A 126 -13.15 3.32 0.05
C THR A 126 -12.22 2.20 -0.40
N ILE A 127 -12.32 1.03 0.22
CA ILE A 127 -11.54 -0.15 -0.13
C ILE A 127 -12.50 -1.23 -0.63
N GLU A 128 -12.47 -1.48 -1.93
CA GLU A 128 -13.25 -2.50 -2.61
C GLU A 128 -12.32 -3.58 -3.16
N PRO A 129 -12.81 -4.81 -3.42
CA PRO A 129 -12.01 -5.82 -4.09
C PRO A 129 -11.32 -5.28 -5.35
N GLY A 130 -9.99 -5.36 -5.39
CA GLY A 130 -9.16 -4.92 -6.51
C GLY A 130 -8.79 -3.43 -6.56
N ARG A 131 -9.35 -2.56 -5.70
CA ARG A 131 -9.05 -1.11 -5.75
C ARG A 131 -9.30 -0.34 -4.46
N ILE A 132 -8.57 0.76 -4.32
CA ILE A 132 -8.78 1.79 -3.30
C ILE A 132 -9.15 3.09 -3.99
N THR A 133 -10.21 3.74 -3.52
CA THR A 133 -10.63 5.06 -4.00
C THR A 133 -10.46 6.08 -2.89
N PHE A 134 -9.76 7.16 -3.21
CA PHE A 134 -9.62 8.34 -2.37
C PHE A 134 -10.42 9.49 -2.98
N VAL A 135 -11.13 10.26 -2.15
CA VAL A 135 -11.90 11.44 -2.56
C VAL A 135 -11.52 12.63 -1.68
N TRP A 136 -11.25 13.78 -2.29
CA TRP A 136 -11.01 15.07 -1.64
C TRP A 136 -12.01 16.12 -2.17
N ASP A 137 -12.66 16.86 -1.27
CA ASP A 137 -13.63 17.93 -1.60
C ASP A 137 -13.02 19.35 -1.61
#